data_AF-A0A2G6EXY0-F1
#
_entry.id   AF-A0A2G6EXY0-F1
#
_cell.length_a   1.000
_cell.length_b   1.000
_cell.length_c   1.000
_cell.angle_alpha   90.00
_cell.angle_beta   90.00
_cell.angle_gamma   90.00
#
_symmetry.space_group_name_H-M   'P 1'
#
loop_
_entity.id
_entity.type
_entity.pdbx_description
1 polymer ?
#
loop_
_entity_poly.entity_id
_entity_poly.type
_entity_poly.pdbx_seq_one_letter_code
_entity_poly.pdbx_strand_id
1 'polypeptide(L)'
;MKKITLLLAASSIAFQSFAADVWVSDEVEAPLRSSPELNSKIVTLLKAGQQVSLIDKNDKYVKVKTADGSVGWLSNYYVLNEKSVHAKFAPMQAALAKAQQKAQELQAQLDEKSSLVKQLQADVNSTKKNAGEAAQRAKNSESGAAKLALDNDALQKKLSEQNKLMKKLATALDAAKEKASDARMRYLSLVKVSENAVDIDKQNRSLQEKAVFFEQEIQKLKTENQSLKAQIGKKEFVIGALTILGGILVGYVLSVMMPPRGRRSSRGYSSL
;
A
#
# COMPACT_ATOMS: atom_id res chain seq x y z
N MET A 1 35.58 92.11 17.09
CA MET A 1 36.82 92.92 16.99
C MET A 1 37.80 92.18 16.09
N LYS A 2 38.25 92.86 15.02
CA LYS A 2 39.12 92.34 13.95
C LYS A 2 40.56 92.23 14.45
N LYS A 3 41.27 91.16 14.11
CA LYS A 3 42.75 91.17 14.03
C LYS A 3 43.19 90.49 12.75
N ILE A 4 43.41 91.33 11.75
CA ILE A 4 44.12 91.06 10.51
C ILE A 4 45.61 91.09 10.87
N THR A 5 46.35 90.02 10.57
CA THR A 5 47.81 90.10 10.47
C THR A 5 48.22 89.51 9.14
N LEU A 6 48.87 90.37 8.37
CA LEU A 6 49.29 90.25 6.99
C LEU A 6 50.79 90.02 7.06
N LEU A 7 51.27 88.86 6.62
CA LEU A 7 52.71 88.58 6.54
C LEU A 7 53.06 88.25 5.09
N LEU A 8 53.54 89.29 4.44
CA LEU A 8 54.12 89.34 3.12
C LEU A 8 55.47 88.61 3.17
N ALA A 9 55.53 87.37 2.69
CA ALA A 9 56.78 86.65 2.47
C ALA A 9 57.11 86.70 0.97
N ALA A 10 58.20 87.40 0.70
CA ALA A 10 58.77 87.65 -0.61
C ALA A 10 59.33 86.38 -1.26
N SER A 11 59.24 86.37 -2.59
CA SER A 11 60.28 85.92 -3.53
C SER A 11 60.87 84.51 -3.36
N SER A 12 60.44 83.61 -4.24
CA SER A 12 61.35 82.95 -5.19
C SER A 12 60.52 82.16 -6.20
N ILE A 13 60.26 82.74 -7.35
CA ILE A 13 59.98 81.95 -8.54
C ILE A 13 61.31 81.31 -8.91
N ALA A 14 61.54 80.10 -8.42
CA ALA A 14 62.61 79.26 -8.95
C ALA A 14 62.26 79.01 -10.42
N PHE A 15 62.99 79.65 -11.33
CA PHE A 15 63.04 79.25 -12.73
C PHE A 15 63.49 77.79 -12.73
N GLN A 16 62.55 76.87 -12.94
CA GLN A 16 62.89 75.50 -13.25
C GLN A 16 63.57 75.54 -14.62
N SER A 17 64.89 75.37 -14.61
CA SER A 17 65.65 75.06 -15.81
C SER A 17 65.05 73.79 -16.41
N PHE A 18 64.35 73.94 -17.54
CA PHE A 18 63.93 72.80 -18.34
C PHE A 18 65.19 72.22 -18.99
N ALA A 19 65.88 71.35 -18.27
CA ALA A 19 66.88 70.49 -18.87
C ALA A 19 66.14 69.54 -19.81
N ALA A 20 66.26 69.77 -21.12
CA ALA A 20 65.75 68.86 -22.12
C ALA A 20 66.63 67.60 -22.15
N ASP A 21 66.01 66.43 -22.02
CA ASP A 21 66.70 65.15 -22.14
C ASP A 21 67.08 64.89 -23.60
N VAL A 22 68.35 64.56 -23.85
CA VAL A 22 68.86 64.27 -25.20
C VAL A 22 69.71 62.99 -25.19
N TRP A 23 69.72 62.25 -26.29
CA TRP A 23 70.35 60.91 -26.39
C TRP A 23 71.51 60.88 -27.39
N VAL A 24 72.55 60.10 -27.08
CA VAL A 24 73.71 59.87 -27.97
C VAL A 24 73.37 58.84 -29.07
N SER A 25 73.76 59.12 -30.32
CA SER A 25 73.55 58.26 -31.50
C SER A 25 74.16 56.85 -31.39
N ASP A 26 73.56 55.88 -32.10
CA ASP A 26 73.73 54.43 -31.87
C ASP A 26 74.95 53.77 -32.57
N GLU A 27 75.81 54.49 -33.30
CA GLU A 27 76.80 53.81 -34.17
C GLU A 27 78.29 53.89 -33.76
N VAL A 28 78.76 54.86 -32.98
CA VAL A 28 80.17 54.87 -32.49
C VAL A 28 80.25 55.62 -31.16
N GLU A 29 81.03 55.09 -30.24
CA GLU A 29 81.51 55.76 -29.02
C GLU A 29 81.80 57.25 -29.26
N ALA A 30 81.01 58.13 -28.63
CA ALA A 30 81.05 59.56 -28.94
C ALA A 30 81.99 60.29 -27.96
N PRO A 31 83.11 60.87 -28.43
CA PRO A 31 84.07 61.51 -27.54
C PRO A 31 83.49 62.81 -26.98
N LEU A 32 83.29 62.86 -25.65
CA LEU A 32 82.97 64.08 -24.92
C LEU A 32 84.26 64.89 -24.76
N ARG A 33 84.31 66.08 -25.35
CA ARG A 33 85.51 66.91 -25.40
C ARG A 33 85.45 68.06 -24.40
N SER A 34 86.60 68.55 -23.97
CA SER A 34 86.67 69.68 -23.04
C SER A 34 86.28 71.01 -23.69
N SER A 35 86.43 71.14 -25.02
CA SER A 35 86.19 72.35 -25.80
C SER A 35 85.52 72.04 -27.16
N PRO A 36 84.83 72.99 -27.80
CA PRO A 36 84.15 72.79 -29.09
C PRO A 36 85.13 72.79 -30.29
N GLU A 37 86.23 72.06 -30.16
CA GLU A 37 87.32 71.98 -31.15
C GLU A 37 87.70 70.52 -31.42
N LEU A 38 88.06 70.22 -32.68
CA LEU A 38 88.33 68.85 -33.14
C LEU A 38 89.52 68.18 -32.44
N ASN A 39 90.51 68.96 -31.99
CA ASN A 39 91.76 68.50 -31.38
C ASN A 39 91.79 68.61 -29.86
N SER A 40 90.69 69.01 -29.23
CA SER A 40 90.63 69.23 -27.78
C SER A 40 90.63 67.90 -27.00
N LYS A 41 91.08 67.94 -25.74
CA LYS A 41 91.20 66.74 -24.90
C LYS A 41 89.84 66.05 -24.75
N ILE A 42 89.82 64.74 -25.02
CA ILE A 42 88.66 63.89 -24.74
C ILE A 42 88.59 63.68 -23.24
N VAL A 43 87.50 64.14 -22.63
CA VAL A 43 87.20 64.02 -21.21
C VAL A 43 86.77 62.59 -20.92
N THR A 44 85.78 62.10 -21.68
CA THR A 44 85.21 60.76 -21.53
C THR A 44 84.65 60.29 -22.86
N LEU A 45 84.56 58.99 -23.04
CA LEU A 45 83.92 58.38 -24.19
C LEU A 45 82.48 57.98 -23.80
N LEU A 46 81.49 58.60 -24.42
CA LEU A 46 80.08 58.35 -24.11
C LEU A 46 79.56 57.17 -24.90
N LYS A 47 78.82 56.29 -24.22
CA LYS A 47 78.18 55.14 -24.86
C LYS A 47 76.95 55.59 -25.67
N ALA A 48 76.71 54.92 -26.78
CA ALA A 48 75.47 55.03 -27.54
C ALA A 48 74.23 54.92 -26.62
N GLY A 49 73.24 55.80 -26.80
CA GLY A 49 72.01 55.83 -26.01
C GLY A 49 72.14 56.37 -24.57
N GLN A 50 73.34 56.79 -24.13
CA GLN A 50 73.53 57.38 -22.80
C GLN A 50 72.76 58.71 -22.69
N GLN A 51 71.92 58.82 -21.65
CA GLN A 51 71.17 60.05 -21.37
C GLN A 51 72.11 61.13 -20.86
N VAL A 52 72.02 62.32 -21.45
CA VAL A 52 72.80 63.49 -21.04
C VAL A 52 71.89 64.72 -20.96
N SER A 53 72.17 65.61 -20.02
CA SER A 53 71.41 66.86 -19.87
C SER A 53 72.06 67.95 -20.72
N LEU A 54 71.28 68.62 -21.57
CA LEU A 54 71.74 69.75 -22.36
C LEU A 54 71.92 70.99 -21.46
N ILE A 55 73.11 71.61 -21.53
CA ILE A 55 73.42 72.87 -20.82
C ILE A 55 73.44 74.05 -21.79
N ASP A 56 74.09 73.89 -22.94
CA ASP A 56 74.28 74.96 -23.92
C ASP A 56 74.41 74.37 -25.34
N LYS A 57 74.12 75.16 -26.37
CA LYS A 57 74.14 74.70 -27.76
C LYS A 57 74.66 75.78 -28.71
N ASN A 58 75.54 75.36 -29.61
CA ASN A 58 75.98 76.13 -30.78
C ASN A 58 75.68 75.32 -32.06
N ASP A 59 75.91 75.91 -33.23
CA ASP A 59 75.57 75.34 -34.55
C ASP A 59 76.21 73.96 -34.80
N LYS A 60 77.41 73.72 -34.26
CA LYS A 60 78.20 72.50 -34.50
C LYS A 60 78.36 71.60 -33.26
N TYR A 61 78.17 72.13 -32.06
CA TYR A 61 78.42 71.42 -30.79
C TYR A 61 77.37 71.73 -29.74
N VAL A 62 77.10 70.74 -28.88
CA VAL A 62 76.18 70.82 -27.75
C VAL A 62 76.96 70.55 -26.47
N LYS A 63 76.89 71.46 -25.51
CA LYS A 63 77.47 71.26 -24.18
C LYS A 63 76.50 70.43 -23.34
N VAL A 64 76.97 69.30 -22.87
CA VAL A 64 76.17 68.34 -22.12
C VAL A 64 76.82 68.03 -20.77
N LYS A 65 75.97 67.67 -19.80
CA LYS A 65 76.40 67.11 -18.51
C LYS A 65 75.95 65.67 -18.40
N THR A 66 76.91 64.81 -18.08
CA THR A 66 76.68 63.39 -17.81
C THR A 66 76.17 63.21 -16.38
N ALA A 67 75.44 62.12 -16.10
CA ALA A 67 74.95 61.78 -14.76
C ALA A 67 76.07 61.73 -13.70
N ASP A 68 77.28 61.34 -14.11
CA ASP A 68 78.48 61.28 -13.28
C ASP A 68 79.08 62.68 -12.96
N GLY A 69 78.40 63.76 -13.36
CA GLY A 69 78.80 65.15 -13.09
C GLY A 69 79.79 65.75 -14.08
N SER A 70 80.34 64.96 -15.00
CA SER A 70 81.26 65.43 -16.04
C SER A 70 80.56 66.36 -17.04
N VAL A 71 81.21 67.46 -17.40
CA VAL A 71 80.70 68.47 -18.35
C VAL A 71 81.64 68.57 -19.54
N GLY A 72 81.10 68.55 -20.75
CA GLY A 72 81.89 68.71 -21.97
C GLY A 72 81.04 69.01 -23.20
N TRP A 73 81.71 69.19 -24.33
CA TRP A 73 81.12 69.47 -25.64
C TRP A 73 81.05 68.19 -26.47
N LEU A 74 79.86 67.91 -26.99
CA LEU A 74 79.56 66.80 -27.88
C LEU A 74 79.16 67.37 -29.25
N SER A 75 79.61 66.79 -30.36
CA SER A 75 79.20 67.29 -31.68
C SER A 75 77.70 67.08 -31.90
N ASN A 76 77.03 68.07 -32.49
CA ASN A 76 75.60 68.04 -32.78
C ASN A 76 75.20 66.85 -33.68
N TYR A 77 76.14 66.26 -34.43
CA TYR A 77 75.94 65.05 -35.22
C TYR A 77 75.57 63.82 -34.36
N TYR A 78 76.06 63.74 -33.12
CA TYR A 78 75.83 62.62 -32.22
C TYR A 78 74.62 62.81 -31.30
N VAL A 79 73.90 63.93 -31.43
CA VAL A 79 72.83 64.34 -30.53
C VAL A 79 71.48 64.06 -31.22
N LEU A 80 70.77 63.02 -30.76
CA LEU A 80 69.44 62.67 -31.25
C LEU A 80 68.38 63.38 -30.40
N ASN A 81 67.50 64.15 -31.04
CA ASN A 81 66.33 64.77 -30.39
C ASN A 81 65.20 63.75 -30.09
N GLU A 82 65.36 62.50 -30.51
CA GLU A 82 64.45 61.40 -30.23
C GLU A 82 65.17 60.29 -29.47
N LYS A 83 64.43 59.59 -28.59
CA LYS A 83 64.96 58.48 -27.80
C LYS A 83 65.60 57.42 -28.71
N SER A 84 66.88 57.09 -28.46
CA SER A 84 67.67 56.19 -29.29
C SER A 84 67.03 54.80 -29.42
N VAL A 85 67.34 54.08 -30.50
CA VAL A 85 66.78 52.75 -30.77
C VAL A 85 67.22 51.80 -29.65
N HIS A 86 68.47 51.91 -29.18
CA HIS A 86 68.96 51.17 -28.02
C HIS A 86 68.13 51.46 -26.75
N ALA A 87 67.81 52.73 -26.48
CA ALA A 87 66.99 53.13 -25.34
C ALA A 87 65.51 52.69 -25.45
N LYS A 88 64.99 52.48 -26.67
CA LYS A 88 63.66 51.91 -26.93
C LYS A 88 63.67 50.37 -26.87
N PHE A 89 64.81 49.73 -27.16
CA PHE A 89 64.93 48.28 -27.25
C PHE A 89 64.76 47.57 -25.90
N ALA A 90 65.39 48.06 -24.83
CA ALA A 90 65.27 47.47 -23.49
C ALA A 90 63.80 47.44 -22.96
N PRO A 91 63.04 48.56 -22.96
CA PRO A 91 61.63 48.51 -22.54
C PRO A 91 60.76 47.72 -23.51
N MET A 92 61.10 47.68 -24.81
CA MET A 92 60.35 46.89 -25.79
C MET A 92 60.56 45.37 -25.62
N GLN A 93 61.79 44.92 -25.34
CA GLN A 93 62.06 43.54 -24.94
C GLN A 93 61.34 43.17 -23.63
N ALA A 94 61.37 44.07 -22.64
CA ALA A 94 60.65 43.85 -21.38
C ALA A 94 59.12 43.78 -21.59
N ALA A 95 58.57 44.60 -22.48
CA ALA A 95 57.15 44.55 -22.86
C ALA A 95 56.80 43.24 -23.60
N LEU A 96 57.68 42.77 -24.48
CA LEU A 96 57.50 41.50 -25.20
C LEU A 96 57.56 40.30 -24.24
N ALA A 97 58.50 40.29 -23.29
CA ALA A 97 58.57 39.28 -22.24
C ALA A 97 57.29 39.28 -21.36
N LYS A 98 56.80 40.46 -20.95
CA LYS A 98 55.53 40.58 -20.22
C LYS A 98 54.33 40.13 -21.04
N ALA A 99 54.29 40.45 -22.33
CA ALA A 99 53.23 40.02 -23.23
C ALA A 99 53.24 38.49 -23.43
N GLN A 100 54.42 37.89 -23.58
CA GLN A 100 54.59 36.43 -23.64
C GLN A 100 54.17 35.75 -22.34
N GLN A 101 54.56 36.29 -21.18
CA GLN A 101 54.12 35.78 -19.88
C GLN A 101 52.60 35.84 -19.73
N LYS A 102 51.98 36.98 -20.10
CA LYS A 102 50.52 37.13 -20.05
C LYS A 102 49.80 36.19 -21.03
N ALA A 103 50.38 35.95 -22.20
CA ALA A 103 49.84 34.97 -23.16
C ALA A 103 49.89 33.54 -22.59
N GLN A 104 50.98 33.16 -21.92
CA GLN A 104 51.09 31.87 -21.24
C GLN A 104 50.09 31.73 -20.09
N GLU A 105 49.93 32.77 -19.27
CA GLU A 105 48.94 32.79 -18.18
C GLU A 105 47.51 32.67 -18.71
N LEU A 106 47.16 33.42 -19.75
CA LEU A 106 45.84 33.34 -20.39
C LEU A 106 45.60 31.97 -21.01
N GLN A 107 46.62 31.36 -21.60
CA GLN A 107 46.53 30.00 -22.13
C GLN A 107 46.27 28.98 -21.01
N ALA A 108 46.99 29.09 -19.89
CA ALA A 108 46.77 28.23 -18.72
C ALA A 108 45.34 28.39 -18.15
N GLN A 109 44.82 29.63 -18.07
CA GLN A 109 43.44 29.88 -17.64
C GLN A 109 42.40 29.33 -18.63
N LEU A 110 42.69 29.36 -19.94
CA LEU A 110 41.82 28.76 -20.96
C LEU A 110 41.79 27.24 -20.83
N ASP A 111 42.95 26.62 -20.62
CA ASP A 111 43.07 25.18 -20.45
C ASP A 111 42.33 24.74 -19.17
N GLU A 112 42.52 25.46 -18.05
CA GLU A 112 41.79 25.25 -16.80
C GLU A 112 40.28 25.39 -17.00
N LYS A 113 39.80 26.51 -17.56
CA LYS A 113 38.36 26.73 -17.79
C LYS A 113 37.78 25.70 -18.76
N SER A 114 38.50 25.29 -19.79
CA SER A 114 38.04 24.26 -20.72
C SER A 114 37.90 22.90 -20.02
N SER A 115 38.80 22.58 -19.09
CA SER A 115 38.72 21.37 -18.28
C SER A 115 37.53 21.43 -17.31
N LEU A 116 37.29 22.58 -16.69
CA LEU A 116 36.15 22.82 -15.81
C LEU A 116 34.83 22.71 -16.59
N VAL A 117 34.74 23.26 -17.80
CA VAL A 117 33.56 23.12 -18.66
C VAL A 117 33.30 21.65 -19.02
N LYS A 118 34.35 20.86 -19.32
CA LYS A 118 34.21 19.42 -19.57
C LYS A 118 33.72 18.66 -18.34
N GLN A 119 34.25 18.98 -17.16
CA GLN A 119 33.80 18.40 -15.88
C GLN A 119 32.35 18.77 -15.58
N LEU A 120 31.99 20.04 -15.66
CA LEU A 120 30.61 20.50 -15.47
C LEU A 120 29.65 19.84 -16.46
N GLN A 121 30.04 19.65 -17.71
CA GLN A 121 29.22 18.95 -18.70
C GLN A 121 29.04 17.46 -18.34
N ALA A 122 30.10 16.80 -17.86
CA ALA A 122 30.03 15.42 -17.38
C ALA A 122 29.14 15.31 -16.14
N ASP A 123 29.28 16.23 -15.19
CA ASP A 123 28.46 16.31 -13.99
C ASP A 123 27.00 16.51 -14.39
N VAL A 124 26.66 17.55 -15.17
CA VAL A 124 25.29 17.80 -15.65
C VAL A 124 24.68 16.58 -16.34
N ASN A 125 25.44 15.88 -17.19
CA ASN A 125 24.97 14.67 -17.85
C ASN A 125 24.70 13.54 -16.84
N SER A 126 25.58 13.36 -15.84
CA SER A 126 25.40 12.37 -14.78
C SER A 126 24.20 12.72 -13.88
N THR A 127 24.03 13.98 -13.50
CA THR A 127 22.90 14.43 -12.67
C THR A 127 21.60 14.29 -13.43
N LYS A 128 21.58 14.58 -14.74
CA LYS A 128 20.40 14.37 -15.59
C LYS A 128 20.02 12.89 -15.69
N LYS A 129 21.01 12.00 -15.84
CA LYS A 129 20.79 10.54 -15.82
C LYS A 129 20.22 10.10 -14.47
N ASN A 130 20.84 10.50 -13.37
CA ASN A 130 20.41 10.17 -12.01
C ASN A 130 19.00 10.71 -11.71
N ALA A 131 18.69 11.93 -12.17
CA ALA A 131 17.36 12.53 -12.02
C ALA A 131 16.30 11.75 -12.83
N GLY A 132 16.62 11.30 -14.05
CA GLY A 132 15.74 10.44 -14.83
C GLY A 132 15.45 9.10 -14.16
N GLU A 133 16.48 8.45 -13.61
CA GLU A 133 16.34 7.21 -12.85
C GLU A 133 15.57 7.42 -11.54
N ALA A 134 15.76 8.55 -10.85
CA ALA A 134 14.99 8.92 -9.66
C ALA A 134 13.51 9.15 -9.99
N ALA A 135 13.20 9.85 -11.08
CA ALA A 135 11.83 10.07 -11.54
C ALA A 135 11.13 8.74 -11.90
N GLN A 136 11.84 7.81 -12.57
CA GLN A 136 11.29 6.49 -12.87
C GLN A 136 11.06 5.66 -11.61
N ARG A 137 11.97 5.71 -10.63
CA ARG A 137 11.78 5.07 -9.31
C ARG A 137 10.57 5.63 -8.57
N ALA A 138 10.36 6.95 -8.60
CA ALA A 138 9.19 7.59 -8.01
C ALA A 138 7.90 7.09 -8.67
N LYS A 139 7.83 7.08 -10.02
CA LYS A 139 6.66 6.58 -10.76
C LYS A 139 6.36 5.10 -10.47
N ASN A 140 7.39 4.26 -10.42
CA ASN A 140 7.25 2.85 -10.07
C ASN A 140 6.77 2.67 -8.61
N SER A 141 7.26 3.50 -7.69
CA SER A 141 6.84 3.50 -6.28
C SER A 141 5.39 3.96 -6.12
N GLU A 142 4.96 5.00 -6.84
CA GLU A 142 3.56 5.45 -6.85
C GLU A 142 2.63 4.36 -7.38
N SER A 143 3.00 3.69 -8.47
CA SER A 143 2.25 2.54 -8.99
C SER A 143 2.19 1.38 -7.99
N GLY A 144 3.31 1.10 -7.30
CA GLY A 144 3.38 0.11 -6.24
C GLY A 144 2.48 0.45 -5.04
N ALA A 145 2.50 1.70 -4.59
CA ALA A 145 1.66 2.19 -3.50
C ALA A 145 0.16 2.12 -3.85
N ALA A 146 -0.21 2.51 -5.09
CA ALA A 146 -1.58 2.38 -5.58
C ALA A 146 -2.03 0.91 -5.61
N LYS A 147 -1.17 0.00 -6.08
CA LYS A 147 -1.45 -1.45 -6.07
C LYS A 147 -1.64 -1.98 -4.64
N LEU A 148 -0.76 -1.62 -3.71
CA LEU A 148 -0.87 -2.03 -2.30
C LEU A 148 -2.15 -1.51 -1.65
N ALA A 149 -2.58 -0.28 -1.98
CA ALA A 149 -3.84 0.27 -1.48
C ALA A 149 -5.05 -0.52 -2.00
N LEU A 150 -5.07 -0.88 -3.29
CA LEU A 150 -6.10 -1.74 -3.87
C LEU A 150 -6.11 -3.15 -3.26
N ASP A 151 -4.94 -3.75 -3.07
CA ASP A 151 -4.80 -5.07 -2.45
C ASP A 151 -5.29 -5.04 -0.99
N ASN A 152 -5.02 -3.96 -0.25
CA ASN A 152 -5.51 -3.78 1.12
C ASN A 152 -7.04 -3.66 1.17
N ASP A 153 -7.66 -2.85 0.30
CA ASP A 153 -9.12 -2.76 0.20
C ASP A 153 -9.77 -4.11 -0.15
N ALA A 154 -9.18 -4.85 -1.10
CA ALA A 154 -9.65 -6.19 -1.47
C ALA A 154 -9.55 -7.19 -0.30
N LEU A 155 -8.45 -7.15 0.46
CA LEU A 155 -8.27 -7.98 1.65
C LEU A 155 -9.27 -7.63 2.76
N GLN A 156 -9.55 -6.35 2.98
CA GLN A 156 -10.57 -5.91 3.95
C GLN A 156 -11.97 -6.39 3.55
N LYS A 157 -12.32 -6.30 2.27
CA LYS A 157 -13.58 -6.86 1.74
C LYS A 157 -13.66 -8.36 1.99
N LYS A 158 -12.61 -9.12 1.67
CA LYS A 158 -12.56 -10.57 1.89
C LYS A 158 -12.67 -10.95 3.37
N LEU A 159 -12.02 -10.19 4.27
CA LEU A 159 -12.16 -10.33 5.72
C LEU A 159 -13.61 -10.08 6.17
N SER A 160 -14.24 -9.04 5.65
CA SER A 160 -15.64 -8.73 5.95
C SER A 160 -16.59 -9.84 5.50
N GLU A 161 -16.35 -10.42 4.32
CA GLU A 161 -17.13 -11.53 3.78
C GLU A 161 -16.92 -12.80 4.60
N GLN A 162 -15.68 -13.14 4.95
CA GLN A 162 -15.38 -14.27 5.84
C GLN A 162 -16.04 -14.11 7.21
N ASN A 163 -16.02 -12.92 7.80
CA ASN A 163 -16.69 -12.66 9.08
C ASN A 163 -18.21 -12.83 8.96
N LYS A 164 -18.82 -12.37 7.86
CA LYS A 164 -20.25 -12.62 7.58
C LYS A 164 -20.55 -14.12 7.43
N LEU A 165 -19.70 -14.87 6.73
CA LEU A 165 -19.83 -16.31 6.57
C LEU A 165 -19.68 -17.04 7.92
N MET A 166 -18.68 -16.68 8.72
CA MET A 166 -18.49 -17.23 10.07
C MET A 166 -19.72 -16.99 10.94
N LYS A 167 -20.31 -15.79 10.90
CA LYS A 167 -21.55 -15.48 11.63
C LYS A 167 -22.73 -16.33 11.15
N LYS A 168 -22.90 -16.48 9.83
CA LYS A 168 -23.94 -17.36 9.26
C LYS A 168 -23.75 -18.81 9.69
N LEU A 169 -22.51 -19.30 9.65
CA LEU A 169 -22.17 -20.67 10.01
C LEU A 169 -22.42 -20.93 11.50
N ALA A 170 -22.07 -19.99 12.37
CA ALA A 170 -22.40 -20.03 13.79
C ALA A 170 -23.92 -20.10 14.02
N THR A 171 -24.69 -19.22 13.38
CA THR A 171 -26.17 -19.22 13.51
C THR A 171 -26.81 -20.51 12.98
N ALA A 172 -26.26 -21.07 11.90
CA ALA A 172 -26.73 -22.34 11.35
C ALA A 172 -26.40 -23.52 12.27
N LEU A 173 -25.24 -23.49 12.92
CA LEU A 173 -24.80 -24.49 13.88
C LEU A 173 -25.68 -24.48 15.14
N ASP A 174 -26.04 -23.30 15.64
CA ASP A 174 -26.96 -23.17 16.78
C ASP A 174 -28.38 -23.63 16.41
N ALA A 175 -28.90 -23.25 15.24
CA ALA A 175 -30.19 -23.73 14.75
C ALA A 175 -30.20 -25.26 14.53
N ALA A 176 -29.09 -25.84 14.07
CA ALA A 176 -28.96 -27.29 13.91
C ALA A 176 -28.95 -28.02 15.26
N LYS A 177 -28.27 -27.46 16.28
CA LYS A 177 -28.30 -27.98 17.65
C LYS A 177 -29.71 -27.91 18.25
N GLU A 178 -30.42 -26.81 18.06
CA GLU A 178 -31.79 -26.65 18.52
C GLU A 178 -32.71 -27.70 17.87
N LYS A 179 -32.65 -27.86 16.54
CA LYS A 179 -33.39 -28.91 15.81
C LYS A 179 -33.03 -30.32 16.29
N ALA A 180 -31.75 -30.60 16.55
CA ALA A 180 -31.32 -31.89 17.08
C ALA A 180 -31.88 -32.14 18.50
N SER A 181 -31.97 -31.10 19.33
CA SER A 181 -32.58 -31.17 20.66
C SER A 181 -34.09 -31.38 20.59
N ASP A 182 -34.81 -30.69 19.71
CA ASP A 182 -36.25 -30.85 19.48
C ASP A 182 -36.57 -32.25 18.94
N ALA A 183 -35.81 -32.73 17.95
CA ALA A 183 -35.95 -34.10 17.44
C ALA A 183 -35.72 -35.15 18.55
N ARG A 184 -34.74 -34.93 19.42
CA ARG A 184 -34.48 -35.80 20.58
C ARG A 184 -35.64 -35.77 21.58
N MET A 185 -36.25 -34.62 21.84
CA MET A 185 -37.43 -34.50 22.70
C MET A 185 -38.66 -35.18 22.10
N ARG A 186 -38.89 -35.05 20.79
CA ARG A 186 -39.97 -35.75 20.07
C ARG A 186 -39.78 -37.27 20.09
N TYR A 187 -38.54 -37.74 19.96
CA TYR A 187 -38.24 -39.16 20.08
C TYR A 187 -38.56 -39.66 21.49
N LEU A 188 -38.17 -38.93 22.54
CA LEU A 188 -38.49 -39.28 23.92
C LEU A 188 -40.00 -39.25 24.22
N SER A 189 -40.76 -38.31 23.65
CA SER A 189 -42.21 -38.28 23.82
C SER A 189 -42.91 -39.42 23.08
N LEU A 190 -42.44 -39.81 21.89
CA LEU A 190 -42.93 -41.00 21.18
C LEU A 190 -42.68 -42.28 21.98
N VAL A 191 -41.50 -42.42 22.60
CA VAL A 191 -41.20 -43.54 23.49
C VAL A 191 -42.17 -43.55 24.69
N LYS A 192 -42.46 -42.40 25.31
CA LYS A 192 -43.47 -42.30 26.39
C LYS A 192 -44.89 -42.61 25.93
N VAL A 193 -45.30 -42.17 24.73
CA VAL A 193 -46.61 -42.53 24.17
C VAL A 193 -46.69 -44.03 23.88
N SER A 194 -45.58 -44.65 23.45
CA SER A 194 -45.52 -46.11 23.28
C SER A 194 -45.55 -46.88 24.61
N GLU A 195 -45.09 -46.27 25.72
CA GLU A 195 -45.27 -46.80 27.07
C GLU A 195 -46.77 -46.88 27.43
N ASN A 196 -47.54 -45.83 27.15
CA ASN A 196 -49.01 -45.85 27.30
C ASN A 196 -49.71 -46.83 26.34
N ALA A 197 -49.17 -47.07 25.13
CA ALA A 197 -49.75 -48.03 24.19
C ALA A 197 -49.66 -49.48 24.69
N VAL A 198 -48.61 -49.83 25.44
CA VAL A 198 -48.49 -51.14 26.12
C VAL A 198 -49.56 -51.29 27.19
N ASP A 199 -49.88 -50.23 27.92
CA ASP A 199 -50.92 -50.26 28.94
C ASP A 199 -52.33 -50.34 28.33
N ILE A 200 -52.56 -49.75 27.15
CA ILE A 200 -53.80 -49.95 26.39
C ILE A 200 -53.93 -51.40 25.90
N ASP A 201 -52.85 -52.03 25.42
CA ASP A 201 -52.89 -53.45 25.02
C ASP A 201 -53.22 -54.36 26.21
N LYS A 202 -52.61 -54.09 27.38
CA LYS A 202 -52.95 -54.80 28.63
C LYS A 202 -54.42 -54.59 29.03
N GLN A 203 -54.92 -53.36 28.94
CA GLN A 203 -56.33 -53.07 29.24
C GLN A 203 -57.27 -53.78 28.28
N ASN A 204 -56.99 -53.78 26.97
CA ASN A 204 -57.77 -54.49 25.97
C ASN A 204 -57.77 -56.00 26.20
N ARG A 205 -56.62 -56.61 26.52
CA ARG A 205 -56.56 -58.04 26.90
C ARG A 205 -57.39 -58.32 28.15
N SER A 206 -57.32 -57.47 29.17
CA SER A 206 -58.14 -57.63 30.39
C SER A 206 -59.65 -57.46 30.12
N LEU A 207 -60.02 -56.58 29.17
CA LEU A 207 -61.40 -56.40 28.74
C LEU A 207 -61.89 -57.59 27.93
N GLN A 208 -61.06 -58.15 27.05
CA GLN A 208 -61.35 -59.38 26.32
C GLN A 208 -61.52 -60.58 27.25
N GLU A 209 -60.64 -60.71 28.26
CA GLU A 209 -60.75 -61.76 29.28
C GLU A 209 -62.05 -61.63 30.08
N LYS A 210 -62.41 -60.40 30.51
CA LYS A 210 -63.71 -60.12 31.16
C LYS A 210 -64.90 -60.40 30.25
N ALA A 211 -64.80 -60.08 28.96
CA ALA A 211 -65.85 -60.37 27.99
C ALA A 211 -66.07 -61.88 27.87
N VAL A 212 -64.99 -62.66 27.68
CA VAL A 212 -65.05 -64.13 27.64
C VAL A 212 -65.59 -64.70 28.97
N PHE A 213 -65.16 -64.16 30.11
CA PHE A 213 -65.65 -64.57 31.42
C PHE A 213 -67.16 -64.32 31.59
N PHE A 214 -67.65 -63.13 31.25
CA PHE A 214 -69.10 -62.85 31.32
C PHE A 214 -69.89 -63.66 30.31
N GLU A 215 -69.32 -63.92 29.13
CA GLU A 215 -69.96 -64.75 28.11
C GLU A 215 -70.07 -66.21 28.58
N GLN A 216 -69.04 -66.75 29.23
CA GLN A 216 -69.08 -68.03 29.93
C GLN A 216 -70.13 -68.03 31.04
N GLU A 217 -70.22 -66.97 31.85
CA GLU A 217 -71.20 -66.88 32.93
C GLU A 217 -72.64 -66.78 32.39
N ILE A 218 -72.86 -66.05 31.29
CA ILE A 218 -74.15 -66.03 30.58
C ILE A 218 -74.49 -67.42 30.05
N GLN A 219 -73.52 -68.13 29.44
CA GLN A 219 -73.74 -69.49 28.95
C GLN A 219 -74.05 -70.43 30.11
N LYS A 220 -73.29 -70.35 31.21
CA LYS A 220 -73.51 -71.16 32.40
C LYS A 220 -74.88 -70.89 33.00
N LEU A 221 -75.23 -69.63 33.26
CA LEU A 221 -76.55 -69.24 33.78
C LEU A 221 -77.68 -69.64 32.83
N LYS A 222 -77.49 -69.54 31.51
CA LYS A 222 -78.47 -70.00 30.52
C LYS A 222 -78.64 -71.52 30.54
N THR A 223 -77.53 -72.25 30.68
CA THR A 223 -77.53 -73.72 30.78
C THR A 223 -78.15 -74.17 32.10
N GLU A 224 -77.84 -73.49 33.21
CA GLU A 224 -78.46 -73.71 34.52
C GLU A 224 -79.96 -73.42 34.46
N ASN A 225 -80.38 -72.33 33.83
CA ASN A 225 -81.80 -71.99 33.66
C ASN A 225 -82.53 -72.98 32.74
N GLN A 226 -81.87 -73.44 31.66
CA GLN A 226 -82.39 -74.53 30.81
C GLN A 226 -82.46 -75.86 31.57
N SER A 227 -81.49 -76.16 32.44
CA SER A 227 -81.49 -77.37 33.27
C SER A 227 -82.54 -77.32 34.38
N LEU A 228 -82.81 -76.13 34.95
CA LEU A 228 -83.90 -75.88 35.88
C LEU A 228 -85.26 -76.04 35.19
N LYS A 229 -85.40 -75.55 33.95
CA LYS A 229 -86.59 -75.85 33.11
C LYS A 229 -86.73 -77.35 32.81
N ALA A 230 -85.62 -78.05 32.55
CA ALA A 230 -85.65 -79.50 32.33
C ALA A 230 -86.06 -80.29 33.61
N GLN A 231 -85.76 -79.77 34.80
CA GLN A 231 -86.25 -80.35 36.07
C GLN A 231 -87.76 -80.15 36.28
N ILE A 232 -88.35 -79.07 35.75
CA ILE A 232 -89.81 -78.88 35.73
C ILE A 232 -90.46 -79.89 34.75
N GLY A 233 -89.85 -80.12 33.58
CA GLY A 233 -90.36 -81.06 32.58
C GLY A 233 -90.42 -82.53 33.03
N LYS A 234 -89.53 -82.97 33.94
CA LYS A 234 -89.58 -84.33 34.51
C LYS A 234 -90.77 -84.54 35.44
N LYS A 235 -91.23 -83.52 36.17
CA LYS A 235 -92.43 -83.65 37.04
C LYS A 235 -93.71 -83.74 36.21
N GLU A 236 -93.82 -82.94 35.15
CA GLU A 236 -94.97 -83.02 34.23
C GLU A 236 -95.01 -84.37 33.50
N PHE A 237 -93.86 -84.92 33.09
CA PHE A 237 -93.80 -86.24 32.48
C PHE A 237 -94.19 -87.37 33.45
N VAL A 238 -93.74 -87.35 34.71
CA VAL A 238 -94.15 -88.35 35.72
C VAL A 238 -95.64 -88.26 36.04
N ILE A 239 -96.19 -87.04 36.14
CA ILE A 239 -97.64 -86.84 36.34
C ILE A 239 -98.42 -87.36 35.12
N GLY A 240 -97.95 -87.12 33.89
CA GLY A 240 -98.54 -87.66 32.67
C GLY A 240 -98.46 -89.18 32.55
N ALA A 241 -97.37 -89.81 32.99
CA ALA A 241 -97.24 -91.27 33.02
C ALA A 241 -98.19 -91.90 34.05
N LEU A 242 -98.37 -91.25 35.21
CA LEU A 242 -99.30 -91.70 36.26
C LEU A 242 -100.77 -91.58 35.82
N THR A 243 -101.16 -90.51 35.12
CA THR A 243 -102.55 -90.36 34.63
C THR A 243 -102.91 -91.40 33.58
N ILE A 244 -101.98 -91.75 32.68
CA ILE A 244 -102.19 -92.81 31.68
C ILE A 244 -102.36 -94.17 32.37
N LEU A 245 -101.47 -94.52 33.32
CA LEU A 245 -101.58 -95.77 34.08
C LEU A 245 -102.88 -95.86 34.89
N GLY A 246 -103.28 -94.77 35.53
CA GLY A 246 -104.56 -94.69 36.26
C GLY A 246 -105.77 -94.87 35.34
N GLY A 247 -105.76 -94.25 34.15
CA GLY A 247 -106.82 -94.39 33.15
C GLY A 247 -106.96 -95.83 32.64
N ILE A 248 -105.84 -96.52 32.41
CA ILE A 248 -105.83 -97.93 31.99
C ILE A 248 -106.43 -98.82 33.08
N LEU A 249 -106.06 -98.62 34.34
CA LEU A 249 -106.60 -99.37 35.48
C LEU A 249 -108.11 -99.14 35.66
N VAL A 250 -108.56 -97.89 35.62
CA VAL A 250 -109.99 -97.55 35.75
C VAL A 250 -110.80 -98.13 34.59
N GLY A 251 -110.29 -98.04 33.36
CA GLY A 251 -110.93 -98.64 32.18
C GLY A 251 -111.04 -100.17 32.28
N TYR A 252 -109.99 -100.83 32.78
CA TYR A 252 -109.98 -102.28 33.00
C TYR A 252 -111.03 -102.71 34.04
N VAL A 253 -111.13 -101.99 35.16
CA VAL A 253 -112.12 -102.28 36.22
C VAL A 253 -113.55 -102.05 35.74
N LEU A 254 -113.80 -100.95 35.01
CA LEU A 254 -115.13 -100.68 34.42
C LEU A 254 -115.54 -101.73 33.38
N SER A 255 -114.59 -102.24 32.59
CA SER A 255 -114.86 -103.28 31.59
C SER A 255 -115.19 -104.65 32.21
N VAL A 256 -114.74 -104.94 33.42
CA VAL A 256 -114.94 -106.24 34.09
C VAL A 256 -116.24 -106.29 34.90
N MET A 257 -116.81 -105.14 35.27
CA MET A 257 -117.93 -105.08 36.23
C MET A 257 -119.32 -104.79 35.60
N MET A 258 -119.47 -104.80 34.27
CA MET A 258 -120.79 -104.67 33.61
C MET A 258 -121.14 -105.81 32.64
N PRO A 259 -122.27 -106.53 32.84
CA PRO A 259 -122.67 -107.69 32.03
C PRO A 259 -123.40 -107.32 30.72
N PRO A 260 -123.36 -108.19 29.69
CA PRO A 260 -123.97 -107.93 28.39
C PRO A 260 -125.50 -108.01 28.43
N ARG A 261 -126.19 -107.06 27.78
CA ARG A 261 -127.61 -107.16 27.44
C ARG A 261 -127.80 -107.24 25.93
N GLY A 262 -128.66 -108.18 25.55
CA GLY A 262 -128.85 -108.69 24.20
C GLY A 262 -129.81 -107.91 23.30
N ARG A 263 -129.86 -108.41 22.07
CA ARG A 263 -130.57 -107.94 20.86
C ARG A 263 -132.09 -107.84 21.00
N ARG A 264 -132.69 -106.96 20.19
CA ARG A 264 -133.89 -107.27 19.38
C ARG A 264 -133.99 -106.34 18.16
N SER A 265 -134.21 -106.97 17.00
CA SER A 265 -134.52 -106.39 15.69
C SER A 265 -136.03 -106.21 15.50
N SER A 266 -136.49 -105.20 14.73
CA SER A 266 -137.51 -105.38 13.66
C SER A 266 -137.82 -104.08 12.89
N ARG A 267 -137.40 -104.05 11.61
CA ARG A 267 -138.14 -103.77 10.35
C ARG A 267 -139.16 -102.62 10.19
N GLY A 268 -139.02 -101.86 9.09
CA GLY A 268 -140.05 -101.07 8.36
C GLY A 268 -139.40 -99.88 7.61
N TYR A 269 -138.99 -99.98 6.33
CA TYR A 269 -139.67 -99.77 5.02
C TYR A 269 -140.07 -98.32 4.63
N SER A 270 -139.47 -97.89 3.48
CA SER A 270 -139.98 -97.08 2.33
C SER A 270 -140.42 -95.60 2.42
N SER A 271 -139.68 -94.79 1.65
CA SER A 271 -140.06 -93.77 0.61
C SER A 271 -141.00 -92.59 0.90
N LEU A 272 -140.55 -91.45 0.32
CA LEU A 272 -141.20 -90.17 -0.01
C LEU A 272 -141.36 -89.15 1.13
#